data_AF-A0A6N8I030-F1
#
_entry.id   AF-A0A6N8I030-F1
#
_cell.length_a   1.000
_cell.length_b   1.000
_cell.length_c   1.000
_cell.angle_alpha   90.00
_cell.angle_beta   90.00
_cell.angle_gamma   90.00
#
_symmetry.space_group_name_H-M   'P 1'
#
loop_
_entity.id
_entity.type
_entity.pdbx_description
1 polymer ?
#
loop_
_entity_poly.entity_id
_entity_poly.type
_entity_poly.pdbx_seq_one_letter_code
_entity_poly.pdbx_strand_id
1 'polypeptide(L)' 'MKAKIENGCIVSDYVARQVLEMAREFYSHPENVKKYQEWHLKTYGCLPKSFPNT' A
#
# COMPACT_ATOMS: atom_id res chain seq x y z
N MET A 1 4.22 23.18 23.07
CA MET A 1 3.18 22.23 22.66
C MET A 1 3.73 20.82 22.80
N LYS A 2 3.06 19.92 23.53
CA LYS A 2 3.39 18.49 23.52
C LYS A 2 2.34 17.80 22.66
N ALA A 3 2.75 17.26 21.52
CA ALA A 3 1.87 16.45 20.69
C ALA A 3 1.49 15.19 21.48
N LYS A 4 0.20 15.00 21.74
CA LYS A 4 -0.31 13.71 22.22
C LYS A 4 -0.49 12.81 21.00
N ILE A 5 0.24 11.71 20.99
CA ILE A 5 0.14 10.66 19.98
C ILE A 5 -0.77 9.59 20.60
N GLU A 6 -2.03 9.55 20.18
CA GLU A 6 -2.93 8.45 20.53
C GLU A 6 -2.66 7.30 19.54
N ASN A 7 -1.95 6.27 20.02
CA ASN A 7 -1.60 5.03 19.31
C ASN A 7 -0.85 5.17 17.97
N GLY A 8 -0.17 6.30 17.73
CA GLY A 8 0.58 6.54 16.50
C GLY A 8 1.94 5.84 16.49
N CYS A 9 2.07 4.84 15.64
CA CYS A 9 3.37 4.33 15.22
C CYS A 9 4.11 5.49 14.52
N ILE A 10 5.15 6.03 15.15
CA ILE A 10 6.02 7.03 14.51
C ILE A 10 6.88 6.29 13.50
N VAL A 11 6.45 6.30 12.24
CA VAL A 11 7.27 5.84 11.12
C VAL A 11 8.19 7.01 10.76
N SER A 12 9.50 6.77 10.78
CA SER A 12 10.45 7.80 10.34
C SER A 12 10.25 8.10 8.85
N ASP A 13 10.52 9.33 8.43
CA ASP A 13 10.45 9.73 7.02
C ASP A 13 11.26 8.81 6.10
N TYR A 14 12.38 8.30 6.61
CA TYR A 14 13.21 7.33 5.91
C TYR A 14 12.47 6.02 5.61
N VAL A 15 11.78 5.44 6.60
CA VAL A 15 11.01 4.21 6.43
C VAL A 15 9.78 4.47 5.55
N ALA A 16 9.10 5.61 5.73
CA ALA A 16 7.98 6.00 4.88
C ALA A 16 8.41 6.08 3.40
N ARG A 17 9.57 6.67 3.10
CA ARG A 17 10.13 6.73 1.75
C ARG A 17 10.39 5.34 1.17
N GLN A 18 11.01 4.44 1.95
CA GLN A 18 11.27 3.07 1.49
C GLN A 18 9.98 2.31 1.16
N VAL A 19 8.94 2.45 1.99
CA VAL A 19 7.63 1.83 1.74
C VAL A 19 7.02 2.35 0.44
N LEU A 20 7.10 3.65 0.18
CA LEU A 20 6.62 4.25 -1.07
C LEU A 20 7.42 3.75 -2.30
N GLU A 21 8.73 3.60 -2.18
CA GLU A 21 9.58 3.06 -3.25
C GLU A 21 9.24 1.61 -3.56
N MET A 22 9.10 0.75 -2.55
CA MET A 22 8.67 -0.63 -2.73
C MET A 22 7.27 -0.73 -3.36
N ALA A 23 6.33 0.12 -2.92
CA ALA A 23 5.00 0.17 -3.52
C ALA A 23 5.07 0.54 -5.01
N ARG A 24 5.85 1.57 -5.37
CA ARG A 24 6.04 1.96 -6.78
C ARG A 24 6.60 0.82 -7.62
N GLU A 25 7.62 0.13 -7.12
CA GLU A 25 8.22 -1.02 -7.81
C GLU A 25 7.24 -2.19 -7.93
N PHE A 26 6.44 -2.47 -6.89
CA PHE A 26 5.40 -3.49 -6.96
C PHE A 26 4.37 -3.19 -8.06
N TYR A 27 3.89 -1.94 -8.12
CA TYR A 27 2.87 -1.53 -9.08
C TYR A 27 3.41 -1.25 -10.49
N SER A 28 4.72 -1.13 -10.69
CA SER A 28 5.31 -1.00 -12.03
C SER A 28 5.32 -2.32 -12.81
N HIS A 29 5.04 -3.44 -12.13
CA HIS A 29 5.06 -4.80 -12.68
C HIS A 29 3.62 -5.34 -12.84
N PRO A 30 3.06 -5.39 -14.07
CA PRO A 30 1.66 -5.78 -14.29
C PRO A 30 1.29 -7.15 -13.71
N GLU A 31 2.23 -8.09 -13.65
CA GLU A 31 2.05 -9.41 -13.08
C GLU A 31 1.79 -9.39 -11.57
N ASN A 32 2.38 -8.43 -10.85
CA ASN A 32 2.16 -8.25 -9.42
C ASN A 32 0.77 -7.69 -9.16
N VAL A 33 0.35 -6.73 -9.98
CA VAL A 33 -1.01 -6.17 -9.94
C VAL A 33 -2.06 -7.25 -10.18
N LYS A 34 -1.84 -8.11 -11.19
CA LYS A 34 -2.73 -9.23 -11.50
C LYS A 34 -2.84 -10.21 -10.32
N LYS A 35 -1.71 -10.64 -9.75
CA LYS A 35 -1.69 -11.53 -8.57
C LYS A 35 -2.42 -10.91 -7.38
N TYR A 36 -2.26 -9.61 -7.15
CA TYR A 36 -2.94 -8.90 -6.09
C TYR A 36 -4.46 -8.86 -6.31
N GLN A 37 -4.92 -8.57 -7.54
CA GLN A 37 -6.34 -8.59 -7.88
C GLN A 37 -6.96 -9.99 -7.70
N GLU A 38 -6.27 -11.04 -8.15
CA GLU A 38 -6.69 -12.44 -7.97
C GLU A 38 -6.81 -12.81 -6.49
N TRP A 39 -5.80 -12.45 -5.69
CA TRP A 39 -5.82 -12.66 -4.24
C TRP A 39 -6.97 -11.90 -3.57
N HIS A 40 -7.18 -10.64 -3.92
CA HIS A 40 -8.23 -9.79 -3.32
C HIS A 40 -9.62 -10.31 -3.67
N LEU A 41 -9.83 -10.72 -4.92
CA LEU A 41 -11.08 -11.34 -5.36
C LEU A 41 -11.36 -12.65 -4.61
N LYS A 42 -10.34 -13.50 -4.45
CA LYS A 42 -10.45 -14.75 -3.68
C LYS A 42 -10.77 -14.50 -2.21
N THR A 43 -10.17 -13.47 -1.62
CA THR A 43 -10.23 -13.22 -0.16
C THR A 43 -11.51 -12.48 0.25
N TYR A 44 -11.92 -11.50 -0.57
CA TYR A 44 -13.00 -10.57 -0.22
C TYR A 44 -14.19 -10.62 -1.17
N GLY A 45 -14.15 -11.44 -2.22
CA GLY A 45 -15.23 -11.57 -3.20
C GLY A 45 -15.42 -10.34 -4.09
N CYS A 46 -14.49 -9.38 -4.07
CA CYS A 46 -14.54 -8.18 -4.89
C CYS A 46 -13.14 -7.79 -5.37
N LEU A 47 -13.07 -6.91 -6.38
CA LEU A 47 -11.82 -6.29 -6.79
C LEU A 47 -11.47 -5.12 -5.83
N PRO A 48 -10.18 -4.80 -5.64
CA PRO A 48 -9.77 -3.66 -4.84
C PRO A 48 -10.38 -2.37 -5.43
N LYS A 49 -10.98 -1.53 -4.58
CA LYS A 49 -11.57 -0.24 -5.00
C LYS A 49 -10.47 0.66 -5.51
N SER A 50 -10.45 0.89 -6.82
CA SER A 50 -9.55 1.77 -7.58
C SER A 50 -8.15 1.87 -7.00
N PHE A 51 -7.20 1.21 -7.66
CA PHE A 51 -5.82 1.69 -7.65
C PHE A 51 -5.83 3.19 -7.94
N PRO A 52 -4.91 4.00 -7.38
CA PRO A 52 -4.63 5.30 -7.97
C PRO A 52 -4.21 5.04 -9.43
N ASN A 53 -5.23 5.11 -10.29
CA ASN A 53 -5.21 5.09 -11.74
C ASN A 53 -4.13 6.08 -12.19
N THR A 54 -3.31 5.69 -13.18
CA THR A 54 -3.37 6.31 -14.51
C THR A 54 -3.69 7.80 -14.50
#